data_AF-A0A2N5Y005-F1
#
_entry.id   AF-A0A2N5Y005-F1
#
_cell.length_a   1.000
_cell.length_b   1.000
_cell.length_c   1.000
_cell.angle_alpha   90.00
_cell.angle_beta   90.00
_cell.angle_gamma   90.00
#
_symmetry.space_group_name_H-M   'P 1'
#
loop_
_entity.id
_entity.type
_entity.pdbx_description
1 polymer ?
#
loop_
_entity_poly.entity_id
_entity_poly.type
_entity_poly.pdbx_seq_one_letter_code
_entity_poly.pdbx_strand_id
1 'polypeptide(L)'
;MRNVFRSSLVSGSMVYIIANILSASIPFALLPILTRYLRPEEYGEVAMFQMLLAALVAVAGLSVAGAAGRKYYDKDNSLEELRQFIAACLQILSISTFVLLTLLLIFHESLSRWIGLDVQWLFWGIFVAISLIIIQLRLSQWQVRKKAGQFGAFQVFHGAFVIPPKNNRGFE
;
A
#
# COMPACT_ATOMS: atom_id res chain seq x y z
N MET A 1 -7.54 -31.47 -30.86
CA MET A 1 -7.34 -31.45 -29.39
C MET A 1 -5.96 -30.89 -29.08
N ARG A 2 -5.82 -29.58 -28.82
CA ARG A 2 -4.55 -28.92 -28.44
C ARG A 2 -4.57 -28.61 -26.94
N ASN A 3 -4.19 -29.59 -26.13
CA ASN A 3 -4.16 -29.52 -24.67
C ASN A 3 -2.70 -29.63 -24.19
N VAL A 4 -1.97 -28.51 -24.12
CA VAL A 4 -0.69 -28.44 -23.36
C VAL A 4 -0.38 -27.02 -22.82
N PHE A 5 -0.93 -25.94 -23.37
CA PHE A 5 -0.56 -24.55 -22.96
C PHE A 5 -1.31 -23.97 -21.74
N ARG A 6 -2.18 -24.73 -21.05
CA ARG A 6 -2.98 -24.23 -19.92
C ARG A 6 -2.30 -24.33 -18.53
N SER A 7 -1.22 -25.10 -18.37
CA SER A 7 -0.66 -25.38 -17.03
C SER A 7 0.11 -24.19 -16.41
N SER A 8 0.84 -23.37 -17.19
CA SER A 8 1.64 -22.28 -16.61
C SER A 8 0.86 -20.99 -16.33
N LEU A 9 -0.19 -20.70 -17.13
CA LEU A 9 -1.07 -19.55 -16.93
C LEU A 9 -2.03 -19.73 -15.74
N VAL A 10 -2.53 -20.95 -15.56
CA VAL A 10 -3.38 -21.31 -14.41
C VAL A 10 -2.53 -21.34 -13.13
N SER A 11 -1.34 -21.96 -13.17
CA SER A 11 -0.45 -22.03 -12.02
C SER A 11 0.05 -20.65 -11.55
N GLY A 12 0.50 -19.79 -12.48
CA GLY A 12 0.98 -18.45 -12.15
C GLY A 12 -0.13 -17.55 -11.58
N SER A 13 -1.31 -17.54 -12.20
CA SER A 13 -2.46 -16.74 -11.73
C SER A 13 -2.99 -17.21 -10.38
N MET A 14 -3.00 -18.51 -10.11
CA MET A 14 -3.37 -19.06 -8.80
C MET A 14 -2.49 -18.52 -7.69
N VAL A 15 -1.17 -18.41 -7.90
CA VAL A 15 -0.24 -17.90 -6.88
C VAL A 15 -0.56 -16.44 -6.53
N TYR A 16 -0.89 -15.60 -7.52
CA TYR A 16 -1.31 -14.22 -7.26
C TYR A 16 -2.64 -14.14 -6.50
N ILE A 17 -3.62 -14.97 -6.87
CA ILE A 17 -4.94 -14.99 -6.21
C ILE A 17 -4.77 -15.45 -4.75
N ILE A 18 -4.05 -16.54 -4.53
CA ILE A 18 -3.80 -17.10 -3.20
C ILE A 18 -3.02 -16.09 -2.34
N ALA A 19 -1.98 -15.44 -2.87
CA ALA A 19 -1.22 -14.42 -2.15
C ALA A 19 -2.09 -13.22 -1.73
N ASN A 20 -2.98 -12.75 -2.60
CA ASN A 20 -3.92 -11.68 -2.27
C ASN A 20 -4.92 -12.10 -1.19
N ILE A 21 -5.49 -13.32 -1.29
CA ILE A 21 -6.43 -13.84 -0.30
C ILE A 21 -5.75 -14.00 1.06
N LEU A 22 -4.54 -14.58 1.11
CA LEU A 22 -3.77 -14.70 2.36
C LEU A 22 -3.45 -13.33 2.96
N SER A 23 -3.01 -12.37 2.14
CA SER A 23 -2.72 -11.03 2.64
C SER A 23 -3.96 -10.30 3.16
N ALA A 24 -5.14 -10.55 2.59
CA ALA A 24 -6.40 -9.94 3.04
C ALA A 24 -7.02 -10.63 4.26
N SER A 25 -6.73 -11.92 4.46
CA SER A 25 -7.26 -12.69 5.59
C SER A 25 -6.54 -12.40 6.90
N ILE A 26 -5.28 -11.93 6.86
CA ILE A 26 -4.55 -11.48 8.06
C ILE A 26 -5.29 -10.35 8.81
N PRO A 27 -5.56 -9.17 8.21
CA PRO A 27 -6.29 -8.11 8.91
C PRO A 27 -7.70 -8.54 9.31
N PHE A 28 -8.37 -9.38 8.53
CA PHE A 28 -9.69 -9.91 8.87
C PHE A 28 -9.68 -10.81 10.11
N ALA A 29 -8.70 -11.71 10.22
CA ALA A 29 -8.51 -12.55 11.41
C ALA A 29 -8.10 -11.73 12.64
N LEU A 30 -7.46 -10.57 12.42
CA LEU A 30 -7.07 -9.68 13.50
C LEU A 30 -8.23 -8.84 14.05
N LEU A 31 -9.28 -8.58 13.29
CA LEU A 31 -10.46 -7.82 13.73
C LEU A 31 -11.03 -8.34 15.07
N PRO A 32 -11.36 -9.63 15.25
CA PRO A 32 -11.91 -10.13 16.52
C PRO A 32 -10.90 -10.07 17.69
N ILE A 33 -9.59 -10.05 17.40
CA ILE A 33 -8.55 -9.87 18.42
C ILE A 33 -8.51 -8.40 18.84
N LEU A 34 -8.46 -7.49 17.86
CA LEU A 34 -8.45 -6.04 18.08
C LEU A 34 -9.68 -5.59 18.86
N THR A 35 -10.87 -6.07 18.51
CA THR A 35 -12.12 -5.69 19.21
C THR A 35 -12.23 -6.23 20.63
N ARG A 36 -11.46 -7.26 20.99
CA ARG A 36 -11.40 -7.79 22.36
C ARG A 36 -10.33 -7.12 23.21
N TYR A 37 -9.22 -6.69 22.60
CA TYR A 37 -8.05 -6.13 23.30
C TYR A 37 -8.00 -4.61 23.34
N LEU A 38 -8.75 -3.92 22.49
CA LEU A 38 -8.81 -2.45 22.43
C LEU A 38 -10.14 -1.96 22.98
N ARG A 39 -10.09 -0.85 23.71
CA ARG A 39 -11.29 -0.08 24.06
C ARG A 39 -11.88 0.56 22.78
N PRO A 40 -13.19 0.88 22.76
CA PRO A 40 -13.82 1.52 21.62
C PRO A 40 -13.10 2.79 21.15
N GLU A 41 -12.56 3.58 22.07
CA GLU A 41 -11.79 4.80 21.73
C GLU A 41 -10.48 4.46 20.98
N GLU A 42 -9.73 3.47 21.47
CA GLU A 42 -8.44 3.07 20.89
C GLU A 42 -8.62 2.41 19.52
N TYR A 43 -9.72 1.67 19.33
CA TYR A 43 -10.09 1.12 18.02
C TYR A 43 -10.50 2.22 17.04
N GLY A 44 -11.15 3.29 17.54
CA GLY A 44 -11.48 4.48 16.75
C GLY A 44 -10.25 5.16 16.16
N GLU A 45 -9.20 5.37 16.96
CA GLU A 45 -7.94 5.96 16.50
C GLU A 45 -7.29 5.11 15.39
N VAL A 46 -7.26 3.78 15.57
CA VAL A 46 -6.72 2.83 14.57
C VAL A 46 -7.50 2.90 13.26
N ALA A 47 -8.84 2.93 13.34
CA ALA A 47 -9.70 3.01 12.16
C ALA A 47 -9.51 4.33 11.41
N MET A 48 -9.43 5.47 12.13
CA MET A 48 -9.16 6.78 11.54
C MET A 48 -7.78 6.83 10.88
N PHE A 49 -6.77 6.21 11.50
CA PHE A 49 -5.44 6.12 10.92
C PHE A 49 -5.44 5.27 9.64
N GLN A 50 -6.16 4.14 9.63
CA GLN A 50 -6.31 3.34 8.40
C GLN A 50 -7.04 4.10 7.29
N MET A 51 -8.07 4.89 7.62
CA MET A 51 -8.76 5.72 6.65
C MET A 51 -7.84 6.79 6.06
N LEU A 52 -7.04 7.44 6.90
CA LEU A 52 -6.00 8.38 6.48
C LEU A 52 -5.00 7.71 5.53
N LEU A 53 -4.47 6.54 5.91
CA LEU A 53 -3.55 5.78 5.07
C LEU A 53 -4.17 5.41 3.72
N ALA A 54 -5.42 4.94 3.71
CA ALA A 54 -6.12 4.60 2.47
C ALA A 54 -6.27 5.82 1.56
N ALA A 55 -6.60 6.99 2.11
CA ALA A 55 -6.70 8.24 1.35
C ALA A 55 -5.34 8.66 0.77
N LEU A 56 -4.27 8.65 1.59
CA LEU A 56 -2.91 8.99 1.15
C LEU A 56 -2.42 8.05 0.05
N VAL A 57 -2.62 6.75 0.23
CA VAL A 57 -2.26 5.72 -0.75
C VAL A 57 -3.11 5.84 -2.01
N ALA A 58 -4.39 6.23 -1.94
CA ALA A 58 -5.22 6.44 -3.12
C ALA A 58 -4.75 7.64 -3.96
N VAL A 59 -4.45 8.77 -3.31
CA VAL A 59 -3.91 9.97 -3.97
C VAL A 59 -2.58 9.65 -4.65
N ALA A 60 -1.70 8.91 -3.97
CA ALA A 60 -0.44 8.48 -4.55
C ALA A 60 -0.57 7.26 -5.50
N GLY A 61 -1.63 6.47 -5.41
CA GLY A 61 -1.91 5.35 -6.31
C GLY A 61 -2.27 5.84 -7.71
N LEU A 62 -2.85 7.04 -7.80
CA LEU A 62 -3.05 7.76 -9.06
C LEU A 62 -1.73 7.96 -9.81
N SER A 63 -0.60 8.05 -9.10
CA SER A 63 0.74 8.14 -9.67
C SER A 63 1.13 6.88 -10.47
N VAL A 64 0.74 5.70 -9.97
CA VAL A 64 0.99 4.42 -10.64
C VAL A 64 0.11 4.28 -11.88
N ALA A 65 -1.15 4.71 -11.80
CA ALA A 65 -2.06 4.74 -12.94
C ALA A 65 -1.55 5.67 -14.06
N GLY A 66 -1.04 6.86 -13.72
CA GLY A 66 -0.43 7.78 -14.68
C GLY A 66 0.82 7.22 -15.36
N ALA A 67 1.67 6.53 -14.61
CA ALA A 67 2.85 5.86 -15.18
C ALA A 67 2.46 4.66 -16.06
N ALA A 68 1.42 3.91 -15.68
CA ALA A 68 0.90 2.78 -16.46
C ALA A 68 0.29 3.25 -17.79
N GLY A 69 -0.34 4.42 -17.81
CA GLY A 69 -0.80 5.07 -19.03
C GLY A 69 0.32 5.30 -20.05
N ARG A 70 1.50 5.78 -19.62
CA ARG A 70 2.66 5.90 -20.52
C ARG A 70 3.12 4.56 -21.07
N LYS A 71 3.19 3.54 -20.20
CA LYS A 71 3.58 2.17 -20.59
C LYS A 71 2.64 1.56 -21.64
N TYR A 72 1.35 1.93 -21.65
CA TYR A 72 0.39 1.40 -22.61
C TYR A 72 0.56 1.97 -24.03
N TYR A 73 1.17 3.16 -24.15
CA TYR A 73 1.39 3.83 -25.43
C TYR A 73 2.74 3.54 -26.08
N ASP A 74 3.71 3.06 -25.30
CA ASP A 74 5.03 2.66 -25.77
C ASP A 74 5.01 1.16 -26.15
N LYS A 75 5.39 0.86 -27.40
CA LYS A 75 5.12 -0.43 -28.05
C LYS A 75 6.26 -1.45 -27.93
N ASP A 76 7.34 -1.18 -27.22
CA ASP A 76 8.57 -1.97 -27.33
C ASP A 76 9.17 -2.37 -25.98
N ASN A 77 8.79 -3.55 -25.47
CA ASN A 77 9.13 -4.13 -24.15
C ASN A 77 10.66 -4.25 -23.87
N SER A 78 11.35 -3.13 -23.73
CA SER A 78 12.77 -3.03 -23.52
C SER A 78 13.08 -2.72 -22.05
N LEU A 79 14.29 -3.03 -21.61
CA LEU A 79 14.78 -2.68 -20.27
C LEU A 79 14.72 -1.16 -20.01
N GLU A 80 14.81 -0.35 -21.08
CA GLU A 80 14.72 1.10 -21.08
C GLU A 80 13.32 1.57 -20.63
N GLU A 81 12.26 1.00 -21.19
CA GLU A 81 10.87 1.35 -20.84
C GLU A 81 10.56 1.05 -19.36
N LEU A 82 11.09 -0.05 -18.83
CA LEU A 82 10.89 -0.38 -17.42
C LEU A 82 11.58 0.64 -16.51
N ARG A 83 12.77 1.11 -16.90
CA ARG A 83 13.49 2.16 -16.19
C ARG A 83 12.73 3.48 -16.24
N GLN A 84 12.19 3.84 -17.40
CA GLN A 84 11.38 5.05 -17.57
C GLN A 84 10.07 4.98 -16.78
N PHE A 85 9.41 3.81 -16.74
CA PHE A 85 8.22 3.58 -15.92
C PHE A 85 8.53 3.75 -14.43
N ILE A 86 9.61 3.13 -13.93
CA ILE A 86 10.03 3.28 -12.53
C ILE A 86 10.39 4.74 -12.22
N ALA A 87 11.11 5.40 -13.12
CA ALA A 87 11.47 6.81 -12.97
C ALA A 87 10.23 7.71 -12.91
N ALA A 88 9.25 7.49 -13.78
CA ALA A 88 7.98 8.22 -13.76
C ALA A 88 7.22 7.98 -12.45
N CYS A 89 7.12 6.72 -11.99
CA CYS A 89 6.51 6.39 -10.70
C CYS A 89 7.20 7.10 -9.53
N LEU A 90 8.53 7.09 -9.47
CA LEU A 90 9.30 7.74 -8.41
C LEU A 90 9.18 9.27 -8.48
N GLN A 91 9.17 9.85 -9.67
CA GLN A 91 9.01 11.29 -9.87
C GLN A 91 7.63 11.75 -9.38
N ILE A 92 6.56 11.06 -9.80
CA ILE A 92 5.21 11.42 -9.37
C ILE A 92 5.05 11.17 -7.86
N LEU A 93 5.60 10.07 -7.32
CA LEU A 93 5.61 9.81 -5.87
C LEU A 93 6.31 10.94 -5.10
N SER A 94 7.43 11.43 -5.59
CA SER A 94 8.17 12.52 -4.94
C SER A 94 7.35 13.81 -4.93
N ILE A 95 6.71 14.15 -6.06
CA ILE A 95 5.85 15.34 -6.17
C ILE A 95 4.62 15.21 -5.28
N SER A 96 3.92 14.08 -5.30
CA SER A 96 2.71 13.87 -4.48
C SER A 96 3.04 13.90 -2.99
N THR A 97 4.16 13.29 -2.58
CA THR A 97 4.67 13.35 -1.22
C THR A 97 4.98 14.78 -0.80
N PHE A 98 5.65 15.56 -1.64
CA PHE A 98 5.97 16.94 -1.34
C PHE A 98 4.73 17.81 -1.18
N VAL A 99 3.74 17.64 -2.05
CA VAL A 99 2.44 18.34 -1.97
C VAL A 99 1.71 17.97 -0.67
N LEU A 100 1.60 16.67 -0.36
CA LEU A 100 0.94 16.18 0.85
C LEU A 100 1.64 16.67 2.12
N LEU A 101 2.98 16.64 2.16
CA LEU A 101 3.76 17.12 3.29
C LEU A 101 3.56 18.63 3.50
N THR A 102 3.59 19.42 2.42
CA THR A 102 3.36 20.86 2.48
C THR A 102 1.96 21.16 3.01
N LEU A 103 0.95 20.46 2.51
CA LEU A 103 -0.43 20.63 2.94
C LEU A 103 -0.60 20.24 4.41
N LEU A 104 0.05 19.16 4.86
CA LEU A 104 0.01 18.73 6.25
C LEU A 104 0.71 19.74 7.17
N LEU A 105 1.85 20.30 6.79
CA LEU A 105 2.53 21.34 7.57
C LEU A 105 1.65 22.58 7.76
N ILE A 106 0.88 22.99 6.74
CA ILE A 106 -0.01 24.16 6.82
C ILE A 106 -1.25 23.86 7.66
N PHE A 107 -1.84 22.66 7.53
CA PHE A 107 -3.15 22.33 8.09
C PHE A 107 -3.13 21.35 9.27
N HIS A 108 -1.97 20.98 9.82
CA HIS A 108 -1.84 19.94 10.84
C HIS A 108 -2.79 20.12 12.03
N GLU A 109 -2.91 21.33 12.57
CA GLU A 109 -3.80 21.64 13.72
C GLU A 109 -5.29 21.47 13.41
N SER A 110 -5.71 21.85 12.19
CA SER A 110 -7.10 21.69 11.75
C SER A 110 -7.40 20.22 11.47
N LEU A 111 -6.44 19.53 10.85
CA LEU A 111 -6.57 18.12 10.45
C LEU A 111 -6.56 17.20 11.67
N SER A 112 -5.72 17.48 12.67
CA SER A 112 -5.69 16.77 13.96
C SER A 112 -7.01 16.86 14.70
N ARG A 113 -7.62 18.05 14.76
CA ARG A 113 -8.94 18.25 15.39
C ARG A 113 -10.08 17.59 14.63
N TRP A 114 -10.04 17.60 13.30
CA TRP A 114 -11.09 16.97 12.48
C TRP A 114 -11.05 15.45 12.52
N ILE A 115 -9.84 14.88 12.47
CA ILE A 115 -9.64 13.43 12.42
C ILE A 115 -9.63 12.82 13.84
N GLY A 116 -9.39 13.64 14.86
CA GLY A 116 -9.28 13.18 16.25
C GLY A 116 -7.98 12.42 16.52
N LEU A 117 -6.95 12.62 15.69
CA LEU A 117 -5.64 11.98 15.83
C LEU A 117 -4.58 13.01 16.22
N ASP A 118 -3.60 12.57 17.01
CA ASP A 118 -2.44 13.39 17.37
C ASP A 118 -1.66 13.81 16.11
N VAL A 119 -1.08 15.00 16.14
CA VAL A 119 -0.24 15.55 15.07
C VAL A 119 0.92 14.62 14.74
N GLN A 120 1.47 13.91 15.73
CA GLN A 120 2.53 12.93 15.50
C GLN A 120 2.08 11.79 14.58
N TRP A 121 0.87 11.25 14.77
CA TRP A 121 0.32 10.17 13.95
C TRP A 121 0.07 10.60 12.51
N LEU A 122 -0.27 11.87 12.28
CA LEU A 122 -0.42 12.45 10.95
C LEU A 122 0.90 12.40 10.16
N PHE A 123 2.02 12.77 10.78
CA PHE A 123 3.34 12.67 10.15
C PHE A 123 3.79 11.21 9.94
N TRP A 124 3.57 10.34 10.92
CA TRP A 124 3.81 8.90 10.77
C TRP A 124 2.98 8.30 9.63
N GLY A 125 1.74 8.76 9.44
CA GLY A 125 0.86 8.35 8.35
C GLY A 125 1.48 8.62 6.98
N ILE A 126 2.09 9.78 6.77
CA ILE A 126 2.81 10.09 5.52
C ILE A 126 3.99 9.12 5.32
N PHE A 127 4.82 8.93 6.36
CA PHE A 127 5.98 8.03 6.26
C PHE A 127 5.59 6.59 5.94
N VAL A 128 4.53 6.10 6.60
CA VAL A 128 3.96 4.78 6.35
C VAL A 128 3.38 4.71 4.93
N ALA A 129 2.62 5.71 4.48
CA ALA A 129 2.06 5.75 3.13
C ALA A 129 3.15 5.67 2.04
N ILE A 130 4.25 6.44 2.17
CA ILE A 130 5.39 6.38 1.24
C ILE A 130 5.97 4.96 1.20
N SER A 131 6.17 4.35 2.37
CA SER A 131 6.69 2.98 2.50
C SER A 131 5.78 1.96 1.81
N LEU A 132 4.45 2.07 2.02
CA LEU A 132 3.44 1.23 1.37
C LEU A 132 3.49 1.35 -0.15
N ILE A 133 3.69 2.56 -0.68
CA ILE A 133 3.74 2.79 -2.12
C ILE A 133 5.02 2.21 -2.73
N ILE A 134 6.17 2.34 -2.05
CA ILE A 134 7.43 1.71 -2.49
C ILE A 134 7.27 0.18 -2.55
N ILE A 135 6.61 -0.40 -1.53
CA ILE A 135 6.27 -1.82 -1.49
C ILE A 135 5.35 -2.19 -2.67
N GLN A 136 4.30 -1.42 -2.94
CA GLN A 136 3.41 -1.64 -4.09
C GLN A 136 4.14 -1.53 -5.43
N LEU A 137 5.04 -0.55 -5.60
CA LEU A 137 5.86 -0.42 -6.81
C LEU A 137 6.74 -1.65 -6.99
N ARG A 138 7.34 -2.17 -5.92
CA ARG A 138 8.16 -3.39 -5.98
C ARG A 138 7.32 -4.62 -6.35
N LEU A 139 6.13 -4.75 -5.76
CA LEU A 139 5.18 -5.83 -6.06
C LEU A 139 4.72 -5.75 -7.52
N SER A 140 4.38 -4.57 -8.04
CA SER A 140 3.94 -4.42 -9.44
C SER A 140 5.04 -4.79 -10.43
N GLN A 141 6.31 -4.50 -10.11
CA GLN A 141 7.46 -4.92 -10.90
C GLN A 141 7.60 -6.45 -10.96
N TRP A 142 7.44 -7.14 -9.83
CA TRP A 142 7.48 -8.61 -9.79
C TRP A 142 6.30 -9.25 -10.53
N GLN A 143 5.13 -8.63 -10.47
CA GLN A 143 3.95 -9.07 -11.20
C GLN A 143 4.14 -8.96 -12.72
N VAL A 144 4.66 -7.82 -13.20
CA VAL A 144 5.00 -7.62 -14.63
C VAL A 144 6.08 -8.59 -15.11
N ARG A 145 7.09 -8.88 -14.28
CA ARG A 145 8.16 -9.83 -14.60
C ARG A 145 7.76 -11.31 -14.41
N LYS A 146 6.49 -11.60 -14.11
CA LYS A 146 5.96 -12.94 -13.83
C LYS A 146 6.70 -13.70 -12.71
N LYS A 147 7.35 -12.99 -11.78
CA LYS A 147 8.07 -13.57 -10.63
C LYS A 147 7.11 -13.82 -9.45
N ALA A 148 6.17 -14.74 -9.65
CA ALA A 148 5.06 -14.98 -8.71
C ALA A 148 5.51 -15.40 -7.29
N GLY A 149 6.60 -16.15 -7.16
CA GLY A 149 7.11 -16.59 -5.84
C GLY A 149 7.62 -15.44 -4.96
N GLN A 150 8.40 -14.51 -5.54
CA GLN A 150 8.91 -13.33 -4.81
C GLN A 150 7.78 -12.37 -4.43
N PHE A 151 6.79 -12.23 -5.33
CA PHE A 151 5.57 -11.47 -5.07
C PHE A 151 4.78 -12.05 -3.90
N GLY A 152 4.49 -13.36 -3.93
CA GLY A 152 3.67 -14.01 -2.91
C GLY A 152 4.29 -13.94 -1.52
N ALA A 153 5.59 -14.23 -1.39
CA ALA A 153 6.28 -14.18 -0.10
C ALA A 153 6.28 -12.76 0.50
N PHE A 154 6.57 -11.75 -0.32
CA PHE A 154 6.63 -10.37 0.15
C PHE A 154 5.25 -9.79 0.46
N GLN A 155 4.21 -10.18 -0.28
CA GLN A 155 2.85 -9.71 -0.04
C GLN A 155 2.28 -10.27 1.28
N VAL A 156 2.52 -11.54 1.59
CA VAL A 156 2.11 -12.15 2.87
C VAL A 156 2.85 -11.49 4.03
N PHE A 157 4.15 -11.25 3.89
CA PHE A 157 4.94 -10.54 4.90
C PHE A 157 4.43 -9.12 5.15
N HIS A 158 4.14 -8.37 4.09
CA HIS A 158 3.56 -7.03 4.19
C HIS A 158 2.18 -7.04 4.88
N GLY A 159 1.29 -7.98 4.52
CA GLY A 159 -0.03 -8.12 5.14
C GLY A 159 0.04 -8.36 6.65
N ALA A 160 1.09 -9.01 7.15
CA ALA A 160 1.33 -9.21 8.58
C ALA A 160 1.79 -7.94 9.32
N PHE A 161 2.37 -6.96 8.63
CA PHE A 161 2.99 -5.79 9.26
C PHE A 161 2.14 -4.51 9.20
N VAL A 162 1.03 -4.52 8.45
CA VAL A 162 0.09 -3.38 8.27
C VAL A 162 -0.75 -3.03 9.52
N ILE A 163 -0.37 -3.54 10.69
CA ILE A 163 -1.09 -3.31 11.94
C ILE A 163 -0.38 -2.16 12.66
N PRO A 164 -1.06 -1.03 12.94
CA PRO A 164 -0.44 0.07 13.65
C PRO A 164 -0.03 -0.37 15.07
N PRO A 165 1.15 0.07 15.55
CA PRO A 165 1.60 -0.26 16.90
C PRO A 165 0.63 0.32 17.94
N LYS A 166 0.29 -0.48 18.96
CA LYS A 166 -0.54 -0.03 20.08
C LYS A 166 0.14 1.15 20.77
N ASN A 167 -0.55 2.28 20.86
CA ASN A 167 -0.12 3.41 21.65
C ASN A 167 -0.25 3.04 23.14
N ASN A 168 0.87 2.78 23.82
CA ASN A 168 0.88 2.65 25.28
C ASN A 168 0.79 4.05 25.91
N ARG A 169 -0.34 4.72 25.76
CA ARG A 169 -0.74 5.71 26.75
C ARG A 169 -1.34 4.95 27.93
N GLY A 170 -0.45 4.48 28.79
CA GLY A 170 -0.79 4.25 30.18
C GLY A 170 -1.17 5.61 30.75
N PHE A 171 -2.46 5.87 30.84
CA PHE A 171 -2.96 6.94 31.70
C PHE A 171 -3.13 6.34 33.09
N GLU A 172 -2.28 6.81 34.00
CA GLU A 172 -2.67 7.04 35.39
C GLU A 172 -3.97 7.87 35.46
#